data_AF-A0A3E1E6G6-F1
#
_entry.id   AF-A0A3E1E6G6-F1
#
_cell.length_a   1.000
_cell.length_b   1.000
_cell.length_c   1.000
_cell.angle_alpha   90.00
_cell.angle_beta   90.00
_cell.angle_gamma   90.00
#
_symmetry.space_group_name_H-M   'P 1'
#
loop_
_entity.id
_entity.type
_entity.pdbx_description
1 polymer ?
#
loop_
_entity_poly.entity_id
_entity_poly.type
_entity_poly.pdbx_seq_one_letter_code
_entity_poly.pdbx_strand_id
1 'polypeptide(L)'
;MNSPAPLPTTPESAPDYHIHALTGAATGSTRDLSGPLSAEITAAFAASPDGEIAVRSVDVNIPLLEKNDILAERNRGYFLGRGLTALNLVSSPGAGKTTLLERTLDEFGRQHRCAVLVGDLETDNDGQRLSRPHAPVAQITTGTVCHLDAGMIARAAQSIDLDGVRILFIENVGNLVCPASFDLGEQVRVVLLSTTEGEDKPLKYPPIFKSANLVLLTKVDVADVLGFKRDVAVENIRRIAPQAQIIQLSARTGEGMAEWYAFLQARAGRR
;
A
#
# COMPACT_ATOMS: atom_id res chain seq x y z
N MET A 1 35.67 -38.22 24.40
CA MET A 1 34.25 -37.90 24.63
C MET A 1 34.13 -36.40 24.66
N ASN A 2 33.65 -35.79 23.57
CA ASN A 2 33.25 -34.38 23.52
C ASN A 2 32.14 -34.30 22.47
N SER A 3 30.89 -34.11 22.91
CA SER A 3 29.74 -33.91 22.03
C SER A 3 29.81 -32.51 21.40
N PRO A 4 29.61 -32.34 20.09
CA PRO A 4 29.43 -31.02 19.52
C PRO A 4 27.99 -30.54 19.73
N ALA A 5 27.86 -29.25 20.02
CA ALA A 5 26.60 -28.54 20.28
C ALA A 5 25.65 -28.57 19.06
N PRO A 6 24.32 -28.50 19.25
CA PRO A 6 23.37 -28.44 18.14
C PRO A 6 23.48 -27.08 17.42
N LEU A 7 23.59 -27.14 16.09
CA LEU A 7 23.47 -25.99 15.19
C LEU A 7 22.03 -25.44 15.21
N PRO A 8 21.84 -24.13 15.06
CA PRO A 8 20.53 -23.50 15.16
C PRO A 8 19.63 -23.94 14.00
N THR A 9 18.42 -24.38 14.37
CA THR A 9 17.28 -24.61 13.48
C THR A 9 16.60 -23.29 13.15
N THR A 10 16.45 -22.98 11.86
CA THR A 10 15.25 -22.37 11.24
C THR A 10 15.52 -22.12 9.75
N PRO A 11 14.72 -22.67 8.83
CA PRO A 11 14.52 -22.07 7.52
C PRO A 11 13.50 -20.94 7.67
N GLU A 12 13.89 -19.77 7.19
CA GLU A 12 13.15 -18.52 7.12
C GLU A 12 11.79 -18.73 6.45
N SER A 13 10.71 -18.45 7.19
CA SER A 13 9.34 -18.45 6.69
C SER A 13 9.15 -17.35 5.66
N ALA A 14 8.29 -17.59 4.66
CA ALA A 14 7.70 -16.47 3.92
C ALA A 14 7.06 -15.53 4.96
N PRO A 15 7.17 -14.20 4.81
CA PRO A 15 6.71 -13.30 5.85
C PRO A 15 5.20 -13.48 6.07
N ASP A 16 4.85 -13.98 7.26
CA ASP A 16 3.48 -14.07 7.75
C ASP A 16 2.94 -12.63 7.87
N TYR A 17 2.01 -12.26 7.01
CA TYR A 17 1.23 -11.03 7.17
C TYR A 17 -0.18 -11.39 7.65
N HIS A 18 -0.78 -10.52 8.44
CA HIS A 18 -2.08 -10.72 9.05
C HIS A 18 -3.09 -9.69 8.55
N ILE A 19 -4.34 -10.12 8.34
CA ILE A 19 -5.44 -9.22 7.99
C ILE A 19 -6.44 -9.20 9.14
N HIS A 20 -6.78 -8.00 9.61
CA HIS A 20 -7.74 -7.78 10.66
C HIS A 20 -8.81 -6.79 10.22
N ALA A 21 -10.05 -7.27 10.04
CA ALA A 21 -11.20 -6.41 9.78
C ALA A 21 -11.61 -5.68 11.07
N LEU A 22 -11.64 -4.35 11.02
CA LEU A 22 -11.92 -3.51 12.18
C LEU A 22 -13.39 -3.07 12.27
N THR A 23 -14.15 -3.27 11.21
CA THR A 23 -15.57 -2.90 11.11
C THR A 23 -16.31 -3.91 10.22
N GLY A 24 -17.56 -4.22 10.60
CA GLY A 24 -18.39 -5.23 9.94
C GLY A 24 -18.29 -6.61 10.60
N ALA A 25 -19.43 -7.14 11.05
CA ALA A 25 -19.50 -8.53 11.51
C ALA A 25 -19.50 -9.45 10.28
N ALA A 26 -18.33 -9.94 9.89
CA ALA A 26 -18.25 -11.18 9.13
C ALA A 26 -18.42 -12.34 10.12
N THR A 27 -19.65 -12.83 10.30
CA THR A 27 -19.87 -14.13 10.96
C THR A 27 -19.33 -15.22 10.03
N GLY A 28 -18.06 -15.57 10.22
CA GLY A 28 -17.38 -16.65 9.50
C GLY A 28 -16.23 -17.16 10.34
N SER A 29 -16.28 -18.45 10.71
CA SER A 29 -15.23 -19.12 11.48
C SER A 29 -13.86 -18.88 10.87
N THR A 30 -12.89 -18.46 11.68
CA THR A 30 -11.46 -18.54 11.37
C THR A 30 -11.12 -19.98 10.97
N ARG A 31 -10.88 -20.21 9.68
CA ARG A 31 -10.32 -21.47 9.19
C ARG A 31 -8.86 -21.25 8.87
N ASP A 32 -8.01 -21.87 9.68
CA ASP A 32 -6.61 -22.11 9.40
C ASP A 32 -6.52 -23.03 8.17
N LEU A 33 -5.94 -22.53 7.08
CA LEU A 33 -5.70 -23.29 5.84
C LEU A 33 -4.19 -23.45 5.67
N SER A 34 -3.59 -24.23 6.56
CA SER A 34 -2.22 -24.75 6.42
C SER A 34 -2.27 -26.22 5.94
N GLY A 35 -1.78 -26.46 4.73
CA GLY A 35 -1.66 -27.81 4.14
C GLY A 35 -0.33 -27.94 3.37
N PRO A 36 0.45 -29.02 3.57
CA PRO A 36 1.87 -29.00 3.23
C PRO A 36 2.17 -29.40 1.79
N LEU A 37 2.97 -28.59 1.11
CA LEU A 37 3.61 -28.86 -0.18
C LEU A 37 5.04 -29.44 0.02
N SER A 38 5.24 -30.23 1.07
CA SER A 38 6.57 -30.65 1.55
C SER A 38 7.10 -31.96 0.96
N ALA A 39 6.24 -32.79 0.35
CA ALA A 39 6.63 -34.13 -0.09
C ALA A 39 7.35 -34.15 -1.45
N GLU A 40 7.00 -33.24 -2.37
CA GLU A 40 7.53 -33.28 -3.75
C GLU A 40 8.92 -32.61 -3.88
N ILE A 41 9.20 -31.60 -3.05
CA ILE A 41 10.49 -30.89 -3.06
C ILE A 41 11.61 -31.77 -2.48
N THR A 42 11.29 -32.58 -1.46
CA THR A 42 12.24 -33.46 -0.78
C THR A 42 12.78 -34.56 -1.70
N ALA A 43 11.97 -35.02 -2.67
CA ALA A 43 12.38 -36.02 -3.65
C ALA A 43 13.36 -35.46 -4.71
N ALA A 44 13.31 -34.17 -5.03
CA ALA A 44 14.15 -33.55 -6.06
C ALA A 44 15.60 -33.32 -5.58
N PHE A 45 15.82 -33.05 -4.29
CA PHE A 45 17.16 -32.81 -3.74
C PHE A 45 17.98 -34.10 -3.52
N ALA A 46 17.34 -35.27 -3.45
CA ALA A 46 18.02 -36.53 -3.21
C ALA A 46 18.68 -37.17 -4.46
N ALA A 47 18.60 -36.52 -5.63
CA ALA A 47 18.89 -37.15 -6.92
C ALA A 47 20.18 -36.68 -7.63
N SER A 48 21.19 -36.13 -6.95
CA SER A 48 22.49 -35.86 -7.61
C SER A 48 23.69 -36.10 -6.69
N PRO A 49 24.43 -37.20 -6.87
CA PRO A 49 25.79 -37.34 -6.36
C PRO A 49 26.74 -36.54 -7.28
N ASP A 50 27.85 -36.08 -6.72
CA ASP A 50 29.00 -35.47 -7.43
C ASP A 50 29.12 -33.92 -7.46
N GLY A 51 28.60 -33.24 -6.42
CA GLY A 51 29.38 -32.17 -5.75
C GLY A 51 29.85 -30.93 -6.53
N GLU A 52 29.41 -30.68 -7.75
CA GLU A 52 29.57 -29.40 -8.45
C GLU A 52 28.21 -28.67 -8.49
N ILE A 53 28.04 -27.69 -7.60
CA ILE A 53 26.88 -26.79 -7.65
C ILE A 53 27.15 -25.79 -8.78
N ALA A 54 26.64 -26.10 -9.98
CA ALA A 54 26.39 -25.08 -10.97
C ALA A 54 25.33 -24.13 -10.40
N VAL A 55 25.79 -23.03 -9.77
CA VAL A 55 24.90 -21.94 -9.36
C VAL A 55 24.36 -21.30 -10.62
N ARG A 56 23.20 -21.76 -11.07
CA ARG A 56 22.34 -21.01 -11.96
C ARG A 56 21.60 -20.00 -11.11
N SER A 57 22.03 -18.74 -11.17
CA SER A 57 21.19 -17.62 -10.77
C SER A 57 20.01 -17.55 -11.75
N VAL A 58 18.91 -18.19 -11.37
CA VAL A 58 17.62 -17.93 -11.99
C VAL A 58 17.09 -16.65 -11.33
N ASP A 59 16.75 -15.65 -12.13
CA ASP A 59 16.26 -14.36 -11.64
C ASP A 59 14.84 -14.51 -11.09
N VAL A 60 14.73 -14.93 -9.82
CA VAL A 60 13.46 -15.22 -9.12
C VAL A 60 12.55 -13.98 -9.01
N ASN A 61 13.10 -12.78 -9.20
CA ASN A 61 12.36 -11.51 -9.12
C ASN A 61 11.31 -11.36 -10.23
N ILE A 62 11.61 -11.81 -11.45
CA ILE A 62 10.71 -11.67 -12.60
C ILE A 62 9.43 -12.50 -12.37
N PRO A 63 9.49 -13.79 -11.98
CA PRO A 63 8.30 -14.57 -11.64
C PRO A 63 7.43 -13.97 -10.54
N LEU A 64 8.02 -13.33 -9.52
CA LEU A 64 7.26 -12.73 -8.43
C LEU A 64 6.45 -11.52 -8.90
N LEU A 65 7.09 -10.62 -9.66
CA LEU A 65 6.43 -9.42 -10.20
C LEU A 65 5.38 -9.79 -11.24
N GLU A 66 5.67 -10.74 -12.14
CA GLU A 66 4.68 -11.22 -13.11
C GLU A 66 3.45 -11.82 -12.42
N LYS A 67 3.65 -12.60 -11.35
CA LYS A 67 2.55 -13.13 -10.55
C LYS A 67 1.76 -12.00 -9.88
N ASN A 68 2.44 -10.99 -9.35
CA ASN A 68 1.79 -9.81 -8.79
C ASN A 68 0.93 -9.11 -9.85
N ASP A 69 1.45 -8.89 -11.06
CA ASP A 69 0.76 -8.17 -12.13
C ASP A 69 -0.51 -8.90 -12.59
N ILE A 70 -0.48 -10.24 -12.65
CA ILE A 70 -1.68 -11.05 -12.91
C ILE A 70 -2.74 -10.84 -11.82
N LEU A 71 -2.32 -10.76 -10.55
CA LEU A 71 -3.24 -10.50 -9.44
C LEU A 71 -3.74 -9.05 -9.44
N ALA A 72 -2.89 -8.09 -9.80
CA ALA A 72 -3.24 -6.68 -9.91
C ALA A 72 -4.31 -6.46 -10.99
N GLU A 73 -4.19 -7.13 -12.14
CA GLU A 73 -5.20 -7.06 -13.19
C GLU A 73 -6.55 -7.66 -12.74
N ARG A 74 -6.52 -8.74 -11.95
CA ARG A 74 -7.74 -9.30 -11.34
C ARG A 74 -8.38 -8.34 -10.35
N ASN A 75 -7.57 -7.69 -9.50
CA ASN A 75 -8.06 -6.68 -8.56
C ASN A 75 -8.69 -5.50 -9.30
N ARG A 76 -8.03 -4.99 -10.34
CA ARG A 76 -8.52 -3.92 -11.19
C ARG A 76 -9.87 -4.27 -11.81
N GLY A 77 -9.99 -5.46 -12.41
CA GLY A 77 -11.26 -5.97 -12.93
C GLY A 77 -12.36 -6.09 -11.86
N TYR A 78 -12.00 -6.56 -10.66
CA TYR A 78 -12.91 -6.66 -9.50
C TYR A 78 -13.41 -5.29 -9.04
N PHE A 79 -12.54 -4.27 -8.95
CA PHE A 79 -12.89 -2.91 -8.55
C PHE A 79 -13.77 -2.24 -9.60
N LEU A 80 -13.36 -2.31 -10.88
CA LEU A 80 -14.13 -1.75 -11.99
C LEU A 80 -15.52 -2.37 -12.11
N GLY A 81 -15.63 -3.70 -12.00
CA GLY A 81 -16.91 -4.40 -12.05
C GLY A 81 -17.89 -4.01 -10.94
N ARG A 82 -17.41 -3.44 -9.83
CA ARG A 82 -18.23 -2.92 -8.73
C ARG A 82 -18.49 -1.42 -8.80
N GLY A 83 -17.90 -0.71 -9.77
CA GLY A 83 -17.90 0.75 -9.79
C GLY A 83 -17.14 1.37 -8.61
N LEU A 84 -16.15 0.65 -8.09
CA LEU A 84 -15.27 1.08 -7.00
C LEU A 84 -14.02 1.72 -7.60
N THR A 85 -13.70 2.95 -7.18
CA THR A 85 -12.41 3.58 -7.49
C THR A 85 -11.44 3.31 -6.36
N ALA A 86 -10.40 2.53 -6.62
CA ALA A 86 -9.30 2.27 -5.69
C ALA A 86 -8.16 3.30 -5.88
N LEU A 87 -7.72 3.87 -4.77
CA LEU A 87 -6.59 4.80 -4.69
C LEU A 87 -5.50 4.25 -3.77
N ASN A 88 -4.28 4.12 -4.27
CA ASN A 88 -3.11 3.70 -3.52
C ASN A 88 -2.33 4.92 -3.03
N LEU A 89 -2.30 5.16 -1.71
CA LEU A 89 -1.57 6.24 -1.07
C LEU A 89 -0.18 5.74 -0.66
N VAL A 90 0.86 6.27 -1.30
CA VAL A 90 2.26 5.91 -1.07
C VAL A 90 3.03 7.13 -0.57
N SER A 91 3.92 6.96 0.40
CA SER A 91 4.70 8.06 0.98
C SER A 91 5.90 7.55 1.77
N SER A 92 6.81 8.44 2.18
CA SER A 92 7.70 8.16 3.31
C SER A 92 6.92 7.98 4.62
N PRO A 93 7.49 7.37 5.66
CA PRO A 93 6.92 7.38 7.00
C PRO A 93 6.65 8.81 7.49
N GLY A 94 5.49 9.04 8.11
CA GLY A 94 5.15 10.33 8.69
C GLY A 94 4.75 11.44 7.71
N ALA A 95 4.59 11.16 6.41
CA ALA A 95 4.14 12.16 5.43
C ALA A 95 2.67 12.61 5.61
N GLY A 96 1.90 11.90 6.44
CA GLY A 96 0.55 12.28 6.85
C GLY A 96 -0.59 11.54 6.15
N LYS A 97 -0.36 10.33 5.62
CA LYS A 97 -1.40 9.49 4.98
C LYS A 97 -2.60 9.26 5.89
N THR A 98 -2.39 8.72 7.09
CA THR A 98 -3.46 8.45 8.05
C THR A 98 -4.22 9.72 8.41
N THR A 99 -3.54 10.83 8.69
CA THR A 99 -4.20 12.11 9.04
C THR A 99 -5.01 12.68 7.88
N LEU A 100 -4.53 12.55 6.65
CA LEU A 100 -5.29 12.90 5.45
C LEU A 100 -6.56 12.03 5.35
N LEU A 101 -6.45 10.73 5.59
CA LEU A 101 -7.57 9.79 5.52
C LEU A 101 -8.57 10.00 6.66
N GLU A 102 -8.15 10.21 7.90
CA GLU A 102 -9.02 10.54 9.05
C GLU A 102 -9.95 11.71 8.68
N ARG A 103 -9.35 12.83 8.24
CA ARG A 103 -10.11 14.01 7.84
C ARG A 103 -10.97 13.78 6.60
N THR A 104 -10.48 13.00 5.64
CA THR A 104 -11.26 12.63 4.44
C THR A 104 -12.49 11.81 4.81
N LEU A 105 -12.37 10.83 5.70
CA LEU A 105 -13.50 10.01 6.14
C LEU A 105 -14.52 10.82 6.94
N ASP A 106 -14.06 11.80 7.73
CA ASP A 106 -14.93 12.64 8.55
C ASP A 106 -15.69 13.70 7.74
N GLU A 107 -15.04 14.36 6.78
CA GLU A 107 -15.63 15.46 5.99
C GLU A 107 -16.28 14.97 4.68
N PHE A 108 -15.67 14.02 3.98
CA PHE A 108 -16.10 13.53 2.67
C PHE A 108 -16.79 12.15 2.77
N GLY A 109 -16.26 11.24 3.58
CA GLY A 109 -16.73 9.85 3.69
C GLY A 109 -18.18 9.69 4.17
N ARG A 110 -18.76 10.70 4.84
CA ARG A 110 -20.17 10.66 5.26
C ARG A 110 -21.16 10.71 4.10
N GLN A 111 -20.81 11.43 3.04
CA GLN A 111 -21.66 11.60 1.85
C GLN A 111 -21.25 10.66 0.71
N HIS A 112 -20.03 10.13 0.78
CA HIS A 112 -19.44 9.23 -0.19
C HIS A 112 -19.05 7.95 0.51
N ARG A 113 -19.72 6.83 0.19
CA ARG A 113 -19.41 5.52 0.78
C ARG A 113 -17.97 5.14 0.48
N CYS A 114 -17.10 5.23 1.49
CA CYS A 114 -15.67 4.96 1.40
C CYS A 114 -15.31 3.74 2.24
N ALA A 115 -14.24 3.05 1.86
CA ALA A 115 -13.60 2.02 2.67
C ALA A 115 -12.08 2.23 2.65
N VAL A 116 -11.38 1.63 3.63
CA VAL A 116 -9.92 1.72 3.74
C VAL A 116 -9.29 0.35 3.96
N LEU A 117 -8.23 0.06 3.21
CA LEU A 117 -7.27 -0.99 3.51
C LEU A 117 -5.98 -0.32 4.00
N VAL A 118 -5.50 -0.68 5.17
CA VAL A 118 -4.33 -0.03 5.81
C VAL A 118 -3.19 -1.04 5.90
N GLY A 119 -2.05 -0.73 5.30
CA GLY A 119 -0.84 -1.53 5.40
C GLY A 119 0.18 -0.89 6.33
N ASP A 120 0.62 -1.65 7.34
CA ASP A 120 1.74 -1.26 8.20
C ASP A 120 2.61 -2.49 8.54
N LEU A 121 3.88 -2.26 8.87
CA LEU A 121 4.80 -3.34 9.27
C LEU A 121 4.28 -4.05 10.52
N GLU A 122 3.87 -3.25 11.51
CA GLU A 122 3.48 -3.73 12.82
C GLU A 122 2.41 -2.81 13.42
N THR A 123 1.61 -3.34 14.33
CA THR A 123 0.46 -2.67 14.99
C THR A 123 -0.77 -2.48 14.09
N ASP A 124 -1.89 -2.16 14.73
CA ASP A 124 -3.17 -1.82 14.11
C ASP A 124 -3.59 -0.37 14.39
N ASN A 125 -2.65 0.46 14.85
CA ASN A 125 -2.89 1.83 15.29
C ASN A 125 -3.59 2.68 14.23
N ASP A 126 -3.11 2.64 12.98
CA ASP A 126 -3.67 3.42 11.89
C ASP A 126 -5.05 2.90 11.47
N GLY A 127 -5.25 1.58 11.46
CA GLY A 127 -6.56 0.98 11.27
C GLY A 127 -7.57 1.43 12.34
N GLN A 128 -7.20 1.40 13.62
CA GLN A 128 -8.06 1.84 14.73
C GLN A 128 -8.42 3.32 14.59
N ARG A 129 -7.45 4.16 14.24
CA ARG A 129 -7.64 5.59 13.98
C ARG A 129 -8.60 5.89 12.84
N LEU A 130 -8.59 5.06 11.79
CA LEU A 130 -9.46 5.21 10.63
C LEU A 130 -10.84 4.56 10.77
N SER A 131 -11.04 3.73 11.80
CA SER A 131 -12.32 3.07 12.05
C SER A 131 -13.44 4.10 12.26
N ARG A 132 -14.50 3.99 11.46
CA ARG A 132 -15.72 4.80 11.56
C ARG A 132 -16.95 3.93 11.32
N PRO A 133 -18.11 4.23 11.92
CA PRO A 133 -19.34 3.47 11.68
C PRO A 133 -19.78 3.44 10.20
N HIS A 134 -19.40 4.46 9.43
CA HIS A 134 -19.79 4.64 8.02
C HIS A 134 -18.69 4.27 7.01
N ALA A 135 -17.53 3.80 7.47
CA ALA A 135 -16.40 3.46 6.60
C ALA A 135 -15.78 2.12 7.01
N PRO A 136 -15.95 1.05 6.20
CA PRO A 136 -15.29 -0.22 6.43
C PRO A 136 -13.77 -0.10 6.39
N VAL A 137 -13.07 -0.74 7.33
CA VAL A 137 -11.61 -0.69 7.46
C VAL A 137 -11.04 -2.09 7.71
N ALA A 138 -10.01 -2.46 6.94
CA ALA A 138 -9.19 -3.64 7.18
C ALA A 138 -7.73 -3.24 7.38
N GLN A 139 -7.11 -3.73 8.45
CA GLN A 139 -5.67 -3.63 8.69
C GLN A 139 -4.96 -4.83 8.03
N ILE A 140 -3.81 -4.56 7.43
CA ILE A 140 -2.86 -5.52 6.86
C ILE A 140 -1.54 -5.29 7.59
N THR A 141 -1.19 -6.18 8.51
CA THR A 141 0.10 -6.17 9.20
C THR A 141 1.07 -6.98 8.37
N THR A 142 2.02 -6.31 7.71
CA THR A 142 2.92 -6.93 6.72
C THR A 142 4.13 -7.65 7.33
N GLY A 143 4.31 -7.53 8.65
CA GLY A 143 5.47 -8.07 9.36
C GLY A 143 6.73 -7.34 8.92
N THR A 144 7.60 -8.04 8.20
CA THR A 144 8.87 -7.47 7.69
C THR A 144 8.76 -6.91 6.27
N VAL A 145 7.61 -7.09 5.58
CA VAL A 145 7.47 -6.66 4.18
C VAL A 145 7.23 -5.16 4.09
N CYS A 146 8.13 -4.47 3.39
CA CYS A 146 8.15 -3.02 3.24
C CYS A 146 7.11 -2.43 2.24
N HIS A 147 6.18 -3.23 1.74
CA HIS A 147 5.16 -2.85 0.75
C HIS A 147 3.94 -3.77 0.84
N LEU A 148 2.83 -3.34 0.23
CA LEU A 148 1.68 -4.20 -0.07
C LEU A 148 1.83 -4.82 -1.46
N ASP A 149 1.31 -6.03 -1.64
CA ASP A 149 1.16 -6.69 -2.95
C ASP A 149 -0.31 -6.89 -3.31
N ALA A 150 -0.58 -7.20 -4.59
CA ALA A 150 -1.95 -7.38 -5.08
C ALA A 150 -2.70 -8.54 -4.40
N GLY A 151 -2.00 -9.58 -3.95
CA GLY A 151 -2.60 -10.70 -3.21
C GLY A 151 -3.06 -10.30 -1.81
N MET A 152 -2.29 -9.46 -1.10
CA MET A 152 -2.68 -8.87 0.19
C MET A 152 -3.95 -8.03 0.02
N ILE A 153 -4.00 -7.19 -1.01
CA ILE A 153 -5.17 -6.35 -1.31
C ILE A 153 -6.41 -7.19 -1.61
N ALA A 154 -6.28 -8.24 -2.43
CA ALA A 154 -7.39 -9.13 -2.76
C ALA A 154 -8.03 -9.75 -1.51
N ARG A 155 -7.20 -10.22 -0.57
CA ARG A 155 -7.66 -10.85 0.67
C ARG A 155 -8.26 -9.83 1.64
N ALA A 156 -7.65 -8.64 1.76
CA ALA A 156 -8.18 -7.60 2.63
C ALA A 156 -9.53 -7.08 2.13
N ALA A 157 -9.69 -6.89 0.82
CA ALA A 157 -10.95 -6.52 0.20
C ALA A 157 -12.07 -7.56 0.43
N GLN A 158 -11.72 -8.84 0.58
CA GLN A 158 -12.69 -9.90 0.91
C GLN A 158 -13.10 -9.94 2.39
N SER A 159 -12.30 -9.32 3.28
CA SER A 159 -12.53 -9.34 4.73
C SER A 159 -13.51 -8.27 5.23
N ILE A 160 -13.85 -7.29 4.39
CA ILE A 160 -14.76 -6.18 4.72
C ILE A 160 -15.89 -6.10 3.71
N ASP A 161 -17.02 -5.54 4.16
CA ASP A 161 -18.16 -5.30 3.27
C ASP A 161 -17.86 -4.09 2.37
N LEU A 162 -17.81 -4.34 1.06
CA LEU A 162 -17.61 -3.31 0.04
C LEU A 162 -18.91 -2.98 -0.71
N ASP A 163 -20.06 -3.48 -0.27
CA ASP A 163 -21.33 -3.22 -0.95
C ASP A 163 -21.69 -1.73 -0.95
N GLY A 164 -21.99 -1.21 -2.14
CA GLY A 164 -22.25 0.21 -2.38
C GLY A 164 -21.07 1.15 -2.14
N VAL A 165 -19.89 0.67 -1.73
CA VAL A 165 -18.68 1.51 -1.59
C VAL A 165 -18.26 2.01 -2.97
N ARG A 166 -17.90 3.29 -3.06
CA ARG A 166 -17.51 3.97 -4.31
C ARG A 166 -16.04 4.30 -4.37
N ILE A 167 -15.41 4.52 -3.21
CA ILE A 167 -13.99 4.82 -3.12
C ILE A 167 -13.35 3.87 -2.11
N LEU A 168 -12.28 3.20 -2.55
CA LEU A 168 -11.41 2.39 -1.70
C LEU A 168 -10.08 3.11 -1.57
N PHE A 169 -9.72 3.48 -0.35
CA PHE A 169 -8.37 3.97 -0.05
C PHE A 169 -7.50 2.78 0.36
N ILE A 170 -6.31 2.70 -0.21
CA ILE A 170 -5.27 1.76 0.18
C ILE A 170 -4.14 2.60 0.76
N GLU A 171 -4.02 2.63 2.07
CA GLU A 171 -2.88 3.25 2.75
C GLU A 171 -1.72 2.27 2.72
N ASN A 172 -0.71 2.52 1.88
CA ASN A 172 0.44 1.63 1.75
C ASN A 172 1.44 1.82 2.91
N VAL A 173 2.36 0.88 3.06
CA VAL A 173 3.48 1.00 4.01
C VAL A 173 4.28 2.27 3.71
N GLY A 174 4.76 2.95 4.75
CA GLY A 174 5.60 4.15 4.62
C GLY A 174 6.95 3.85 3.95
N ASN A 175 7.00 3.82 2.62
CA ASN A 175 8.19 3.57 1.85
C ASN A 175 8.08 4.16 0.42
N LEU A 176 9.13 4.85 -0.06
CA LEU A 176 9.19 5.43 -1.41
C LEU A 176 9.97 4.55 -2.43
N VAL A 177 10.47 3.39 -2.00
CA VAL A 177 11.29 2.48 -2.80
C VAL A 177 10.50 1.21 -3.13
N CYS A 178 10.20 0.36 -2.14
CA CYS A 178 9.58 -0.95 -2.38
C CYS A 178 8.24 -0.85 -3.13
N PRO A 179 7.30 0.05 -2.75
CA PRO A 179 5.98 0.10 -3.39
C PRO A 179 6.01 0.55 -4.86
N ALA A 180 7.12 1.11 -5.35
CA ALA A 180 7.23 1.56 -6.73
C ALA A 180 7.08 0.41 -7.74
N SER A 181 7.52 -0.79 -7.36
CA SER A 181 7.55 -1.97 -8.24
C SER A 181 6.28 -2.83 -8.18
N PHE A 182 5.34 -2.53 -7.28
CA PHE A 182 4.16 -3.37 -7.07
C PHE A 182 2.90 -2.62 -7.48
N ASP A 183 2.26 -3.10 -8.53
CA ASP A 183 0.89 -2.72 -8.90
C ASP A 183 -0.09 -3.47 -7.98
N LEU A 184 -1.08 -2.77 -7.44
CA LEU A 184 -2.10 -3.37 -6.56
C LEU A 184 -3.43 -3.59 -7.29
N GLY A 185 -3.53 -3.12 -8.53
CA GLY A 185 -4.80 -3.01 -9.26
C GLY A 185 -5.49 -1.67 -9.04
N GLU A 186 -4.84 -0.69 -8.40
CA GLU A 186 -5.41 0.64 -8.19
C GLU A 186 -5.68 1.38 -9.50
N GLN A 187 -6.67 2.27 -9.50
CA GLN A 187 -6.89 3.20 -10.62
C GLN A 187 -6.09 4.49 -10.48
N VAL A 188 -5.74 4.87 -9.25
CA VAL A 188 -4.98 6.10 -8.97
C VAL A 188 -3.91 5.82 -7.95
N ARG A 189 -2.65 6.02 -8.34
CA ARG A 189 -1.52 6.11 -7.43
C ARG A 189 -1.33 7.55 -6.97
N VAL A 190 -1.47 7.76 -5.67
CA VAL A 190 -1.31 9.04 -4.99
C VAL A 190 -0.02 9.01 -4.20
N VAL A 191 0.96 9.84 -4.58
CA VAL A 191 2.23 9.95 -3.86
C VAL A 191 2.19 11.19 -2.97
N LEU A 192 2.39 11.03 -1.66
CA LEU A 192 2.52 12.16 -0.75
C LEU A 192 4.00 12.54 -0.61
N LEU A 193 4.27 13.83 -0.70
CA LEU A 193 5.53 14.47 -0.37
C LEU A 193 5.27 15.49 0.75
N SER A 194 5.78 15.27 1.94
CA SER A 194 5.66 16.25 3.04
C SER A 194 6.74 17.33 2.93
N THR A 195 6.39 18.57 3.29
CA THR A 195 7.35 19.69 3.38
C THR A 195 8.51 19.44 4.36
N THR A 196 8.35 18.46 5.26
CA THR A 196 9.40 18.03 6.19
C THR A 196 10.46 17.11 5.57
N GLU A 197 10.31 16.71 4.31
CA GLU A 197 11.14 15.67 3.68
C GLU A 197 12.24 16.22 2.75
N GLY A 198 12.15 17.50 2.39
CA GLY A 198 13.00 18.17 1.41
C GLY A 198 12.45 18.12 -0.02
N GLU A 199 12.78 19.13 -0.82
CA GLU A 199 12.24 19.38 -2.16
C GLU A 199 12.77 18.41 -3.21
N ASP A 200 13.87 17.72 -2.92
CA ASP A 200 14.63 16.89 -3.87
C ASP A 200 14.20 15.43 -3.91
N LYS A 201 13.21 15.02 -3.08
CA LYS A 201 12.66 13.66 -3.07
C LYS A 201 12.23 13.15 -4.45
N PRO A 202 11.55 13.93 -5.32
CA PRO A 202 11.21 13.45 -6.65
C PRO A 202 12.43 13.02 -7.47
N LEU A 203 13.54 13.75 -7.35
CA LEU A 203 14.78 13.45 -8.05
C LEU A 203 15.50 12.22 -7.46
N LYS A 204 15.38 12.02 -6.14
CA LYS A 204 16.00 10.90 -5.42
C LYS A 204 15.23 9.58 -5.55
N TYR A 205 13.91 9.64 -5.70
CA TYR A 205 13.04 8.46 -5.79
C TYR A 205 12.23 8.44 -7.10
N PRO A 206 12.86 8.54 -8.28
CA PRO A 206 12.13 8.74 -9.52
C PRO A 206 11.11 7.64 -9.86
N PRO A 207 11.31 6.33 -9.55
CA PRO A 207 10.33 5.31 -9.90
C PRO A 207 8.94 5.53 -9.30
N ILE A 208 8.85 5.87 -8.00
CA ILE A 208 7.55 6.06 -7.36
C ILE A 208 6.85 7.33 -7.86
N PHE A 209 7.60 8.42 -8.06
CA PHE A 209 7.02 9.65 -8.60
C PHE A 209 6.59 9.49 -10.06
N LYS A 210 7.38 8.80 -10.90
CA LYS A 210 7.00 8.51 -12.30
C LYS A 210 5.71 7.71 -12.43
N SER A 211 5.40 6.84 -11.46
CA SER A 211 4.15 6.06 -11.45
C SER A 211 2.95 6.82 -10.85
N ALA A 212 3.16 8.02 -10.29
CA ALA A 212 2.09 8.80 -9.69
C ALA A 212 1.11 9.34 -10.75
N ASN A 213 -0.19 9.22 -10.45
CA ASN A 213 -1.24 9.97 -11.14
C ASN A 213 -1.50 11.32 -10.45
N LEU A 214 -1.28 11.37 -9.14
CA LEU A 214 -1.44 12.56 -8.30
C LEU A 214 -0.28 12.62 -7.30
N VAL A 215 0.29 13.80 -7.14
CA VAL A 215 1.21 14.11 -6.05
C VAL A 215 0.54 15.09 -5.08
N LEU A 216 0.50 14.72 -3.80
CA LEU A 216 0.06 15.59 -2.72
C LEU A 216 1.27 16.19 -2.04
N LEU A 217 1.47 17.50 -2.16
CA LEU A 217 2.45 18.22 -1.34
C LEU A 217 1.78 18.53 0.01
N THR A 218 2.13 17.78 1.05
CA THR A 218 1.46 17.83 2.36
C THR A 218 2.20 18.70 3.38
N LYS A 219 1.48 19.09 4.43
CA LYS A 219 1.97 19.92 5.54
C LYS A 219 2.47 21.29 5.08
N VAL A 220 1.79 21.87 4.10
CA VAL A 220 2.17 23.19 3.55
C VAL A 220 2.12 24.30 4.59
N ASP A 221 1.29 24.15 5.61
CA ASP A 221 1.15 25.04 6.75
C ASP A 221 2.42 25.19 7.62
N VAL A 222 3.41 24.31 7.48
CA VAL A 222 4.73 24.44 8.12
C VAL A 222 5.87 24.68 7.13
N ALA A 223 5.58 24.88 5.84
CA ALA A 223 6.62 25.07 4.82
C ALA A 223 7.55 26.25 5.16
N ASP A 224 6.99 27.40 5.54
CA ASP A 224 7.75 28.63 5.75
C ASP A 224 8.70 28.51 6.95
N VAL A 225 8.24 27.93 8.06
CA VAL A 225 9.07 27.75 9.27
C VAL A 225 10.18 26.72 9.06
N LEU A 226 9.99 25.79 8.12
CA LEU A 226 10.99 24.80 7.73
C LEU A 226 11.95 25.33 6.65
N GLY A 227 11.70 26.51 6.08
CA GLY A 227 12.43 27.03 4.93
C GLY A 227 12.21 26.23 3.64
N PHE A 228 11.13 25.45 3.57
CA PHE A 228 10.82 24.59 2.43
C PHE A 228 10.37 25.42 1.22
N LYS A 229 11.07 25.26 0.10
CA LYS A 229 10.82 25.98 -1.15
C LYS A 229 9.79 25.24 -2.00
N ARG A 230 8.51 25.59 -1.80
CA ARG A 230 7.38 24.97 -2.52
C ARG A 230 7.57 24.95 -4.04
N ASP A 231 8.02 26.07 -4.63
CA ASP A 231 8.21 26.18 -6.07
C ASP A 231 9.27 25.20 -6.62
N VAL A 232 10.37 25.02 -5.87
CA VAL A 232 11.43 24.06 -6.23
C VAL A 232 10.91 22.63 -6.16
N ALA A 233 10.10 22.30 -5.14
CA ALA A 233 9.48 20.98 -5.04
C ALA A 233 8.52 20.72 -6.22
N VAL A 234 7.70 21.71 -6.58
CA VAL A 234 6.79 21.61 -7.73
C VAL A 234 7.57 21.42 -9.03
N GLU A 235 8.65 22.17 -9.25
CA GLU A 235 9.52 22.01 -10.41
C GLU A 235 10.12 20.60 -10.49
N ASN A 236 10.66 20.09 -9.37
CA ASN A 236 11.21 18.74 -9.29
C ASN A 236 10.15 17.66 -9.56
N ILE A 237 8.94 17.82 -9.03
CA ILE A 237 7.81 16.92 -9.33
C ILE A 237 7.51 16.96 -10.82
N ARG A 238 7.35 18.15 -11.42
CA ARG A 238 7.03 18.29 -12.85
C ARG A 238 8.10 17.69 -13.75
N ARG A 239 9.37 17.77 -13.37
CA ARG A 239 10.48 17.17 -14.11
C ARG A 239 10.42 15.64 -14.16
N ILE A 240 9.96 15.01 -13.07
CA ILE A 240 9.96 13.55 -12.92
C ILE A 240 8.61 12.92 -13.29
N ALA A 241 7.52 13.61 -12.97
CA ALA A 241 6.14 13.15 -13.13
C ALA A 241 5.29 14.24 -13.83
N PRO A 242 5.61 14.64 -15.07
CA PRO A 242 4.91 15.71 -15.77
C PRO A 242 3.40 15.43 -15.95
N GLN A 243 3.02 14.15 -16.00
CA GLN A 243 1.64 13.69 -16.12
C GLN A 243 0.83 13.84 -14.82
N ALA A 244 1.49 13.91 -13.67
CA ALA A 244 0.80 13.90 -12.38
C ALA A 244 0.11 15.25 -12.13
N GLN A 245 -1.12 15.20 -11.64
CA GLN A 245 -1.73 16.37 -10.99
C GLN A 245 -0.96 16.65 -9.68
N ILE A 246 -0.88 17.92 -9.27
CA ILE A 246 -0.26 18.32 -8.00
C ILE A 246 -1.30 19.07 -7.19
N ILE A 247 -1.54 18.65 -5.96
CA ILE A 247 -2.38 19.36 -4.99
C ILE A 247 -1.51 19.69 -3.78
N GLN A 248 -1.55 20.95 -3.35
CA GLN A 248 -0.85 21.44 -2.16
C GLN A 248 -1.85 21.52 -1.02
N LEU A 249 -1.61 20.82 0.09
CA LEU A 249 -2.60 20.77 1.17
C LEU A 249 -2.00 20.65 2.58
N SER A 250 -2.84 21.00 3.55
CA SER A 250 -2.64 20.70 4.96
C SER A 250 -3.91 20.06 5.52
N ALA A 251 -3.81 18.78 5.89
CA ALA A 251 -4.87 18.11 6.63
C ALA A 251 -5.08 18.73 8.03
N ARG A 252 -4.10 19.47 8.57
CA ARG A 252 -4.22 20.17 9.86
C ARG A 252 -5.07 21.43 9.72
N THR A 253 -4.75 22.32 8.79
CA THR A 253 -5.45 23.62 8.66
C THR A 253 -6.68 23.55 7.76
N GLY A 254 -6.74 22.57 6.86
CA GLY A 254 -7.79 22.42 5.84
C GLY A 254 -7.43 23.08 4.51
N GLU A 255 -6.31 23.79 4.43
CA GLU A 255 -5.78 24.33 3.17
C GLU A 255 -5.68 23.20 2.13
N GLY A 256 -6.18 23.44 0.92
CA GLY A 256 -6.13 22.49 -0.19
C GLY A 256 -7.06 21.27 -0.10
N MET A 257 -7.73 21.03 1.04
CA MET A 257 -8.62 19.86 1.20
C MET A 257 -9.82 19.90 0.26
N ALA A 258 -10.35 21.09 -0.06
CA ALA A 258 -11.44 21.22 -1.02
C ALA A 258 -11.05 20.74 -2.44
N GLU A 259 -9.81 20.99 -2.88
CA GLU A 259 -9.30 20.51 -4.17
C GLU A 259 -9.13 18.98 -4.15
N TRP A 260 -8.63 18.43 -3.03
CA TRP A 260 -8.58 16.99 -2.81
C TRP A 260 -9.97 16.33 -2.89
N TYR A 261 -10.98 16.91 -2.24
CA TYR A 261 -12.35 16.39 -2.31
C TYR A 261 -12.95 16.50 -3.70
N ALA A 262 -12.69 17.59 -4.43
CA ALA A 262 -13.10 17.71 -5.82
C ALA A 262 -12.46 16.63 -6.70
N PHE A 263 -11.17 16.33 -6.48
CA PHE A 263 -10.46 15.25 -7.17
C PHE A 263 -11.10 13.88 -6.90
N LEU A 264 -11.48 13.59 -5.66
CA LEU A 264 -12.17 12.36 -5.27
C LEU A 264 -13.58 12.29 -5.85
N GLN A 265 -14.36 13.38 -5.74
CA GLN A 265 -15.73 13.48 -6.24
C GLN A 265 -15.82 13.20 -7.74
N ALA A 266 -14.85 13.66 -8.53
CA ALA A 266 -14.78 13.40 -9.96
C ALA A 266 -14.64 11.91 -10.30
N ARG A 267 -14.21 11.08 -9.33
CA ARG A 267 -13.91 9.66 -9.50
C ARG A 267 -14.85 8.71 -8.74
N ALA A 268 -15.69 9.22 -7.83
CA ALA A 268 -16.68 8.43 -7.10
C ALA A 268 -17.79 7.82 -8.00
N GLY A 269 -17.77 8.09 -9.31
CA GLY A 269 -18.86 7.76 -10.24
C GLY A 269 -20.07 8.68 -10.05
N ARG A 270 -20.85 8.92 -11.10
CA ARG A 270 -22.13 9.63 -10.97
C ARG A 270 -23.17 8.69 -10.33
N ARG A 271 -24.04 9.25 -9.50
CA ARG A 271 -25.19 8.54 -8.89
C ARG A 271 -26.10 7.96 -9.97
#